data_AF-A0A7H9SFC3-F1
#
_entry.id   AF-A0A7H9SFC3-F1
#
_cell.length_a   1.000
_cell.length_b   1.000
_cell.length_c   1.000
_cell.angle_alpha   90.00
_cell.angle_beta   90.00
_cell.angle_gamma   90.00
#
_symmetry.space_group_name_H-M   'P 1'
#
loop_
_entity.id
_entity.type
_entity.pdbx_description
1 polymer ?
#
loop_
_entity_poly.entity_id
_entity_poly.type
_entity_poly.pdbx_seq_one_letter_code
_entity_poly.pdbx_strand_id
1 'polypeptide(L)' 'MLPKNSSKQFRFFAHIASNAEKKKKYDLAAQFWNKALAYTVKKENIEWIIRRREFCSKQNKLLK' A
#
# COMPACT_ATOMS: atom_id res chain seq x y z
N MET A 1 -5.66 -16.84 -11.59
CA MET A 1 -5.58 -17.53 -10.27
C MET A 1 -4.67 -16.72 -9.37
N LEU A 2 -5.14 -16.27 -8.19
CA LEU A 2 -4.25 -15.66 -7.21
C LEU A 2 -3.23 -16.70 -6.72
N PRO A 3 -1.95 -16.35 -6.51
CA PRO A 3 -0.97 -17.28 -5.98
C PRO A 3 -1.41 -17.78 -4.60
N LYS A 4 -1.09 -19.06 -4.28
CA LYS A 4 -1.39 -19.76 -3.02
C LYS A 4 -0.98 -19.00 -1.74
N ASN A 5 -0.15 -17.95 -1.87
CA ASN A 5 0.37 -17.10 -0.78
C ASN A 5 -0.03 -15.62 -0.89
N SER A 6 -1.03 -15.28 -1.70
CA SER A 6 -1.52 -13.90 -1.93
C SER A 6 -1.79 -13.14 -0.63
N SER A 7 -2.40 -13.78 0.36
CA SER A 7 -2.69 -13.15 1.67
C SER A 7 -1.43 -12.82 2.48
N LYS A 8 -0.38 -13.67 2.42
CA LYS A 8 0.90 -13.43 3.11
C LYS A 8 1.66 -12.28 2.44
N GLN A 9 1.70 -12.28 1.11
CA GLN A 9 2.33 -11.22 0.33
C GLN A 9 1.62 -9.87 0.53
N PHE A 10 0.28 -9.87 0.52
CA PHE A 10 -0.50 -8.67 0.84
C PHE A 10 -0.14 -8.10 2.22
N ARG A 11 -0.16 -8.94 3.26
CA ARG A 11 0.20 -8.52 4.63
C ARG A 11 1.63 -7.99 4.72
N PHE A 12 2.58 -8.64 4.04
CA PHE A 12 3.97 -8.19 3.98
C PHE A 12 4.10 -6.80 3.35
N PHE A 13 3.53 -6.58 2.16
CA PHE A 13 3.57 -5.28 1.50
C PHE A 13 2.81 -4.20 2.28
N ALA A 14 1.64 -4.53 2.85
CA ALA A 14 0.88 -3.60 3.68
C ALA A 14 1.64 -3.20 4.95
N HIS A 15 2.36 -4.14 5.58
CA HIS A 15 3.19 -3.86 6.74
C HIS A 15 4.36 -2.93 6.40
N ILE A 16 5.05 -3.19 5.30
CA ILE A 16 6.18 -2.36 4.85
C ILE A 16 5.69 -0.97 4.42
N ALA A 17 4.55 -0.89 3.72
CA ALA A 17 3.93 0.38 3.35
C ALA A 17 3.63 1.22 4.61
N SER A 18 3.00 0.63 5.62
CA SER A 18 2.70 1.29 6.90
C SER A 18 3.97 1.76 7.64
N ASN A 19 5.04 0.96 7.62
CA ASN A 19 6.33 1.38 8.18
C ASN A 19 6.98 2.53 7.38
N ALA A 20 6.83 2.55 6.05
CA ALA A 20 7.31 3.64 5.22
C ALA A 20 6.53 4.95 5.48
N GLU A 21 5.21 4.86 5.69
CA GLU A 21 4.37 5.99 6.11
C GLU A 21 4.84 6.57 7.44
N LYS A 22 5.12 5.72 8.45
CA LYS A 22 5.64 6.16 9.75
C LYS A 22 6.99 6.87 9.63
N LYS A 23 7.83 6.46 8.67
CA LYS A 23 9.13 7.08 8.38
C LYS A 23 9.01 8.33 7.49
N LYS A 24 7.79 8.83 7.22
CA LYS A 24 7.51 9.95 6.30
C LYS A 24 8.02 9.73 4.87
N LYS A 25 8.30 8.48 4.49
CA LYS A 25 8.74 8.11 3.13
C LYS A 25 7.51 7.79 2.28
N TYR A 26 6.71 8.82 2.02
CA TYR A 26 5.40 8.65 1.37
C TYR A 26 5.49 8.19 -0.08
N ASP A 27 6.53 8.56 -0.81
CA ASP A 27 6.81 8.03 -2.16
C ASP A 27 6.95 6.49 -2.14
N LEU A 28 7.82 6.00 -1.25
CA LEU A 28 8.08 4.57 -1.07
C LEU A 28 6.82 3.83 -0.60
N ALA A 29 6.05 4.44 0.30
CA ALA A 29 4.79 3.90 0.79
C ALA A 29 3.77 3.72 -0.34
N ALA A 30 3.63 4.70 -1.23
CA ALA A 30 2.73 4.60 -2.38
C ALA A 30 3.12 3.45 -3.32
N GLN A 31 4.42 3.23 -3.54
CA GLN A 31 4.91 2.10 -4.34
C GLN A 31 4.58 0.74 -3.69
N PHE A 32 4.76 0.62 -2.37
CA PHE A 32 4.40 -0.62 -1.65
C PHE A 32 2.89 -0.87 -1.61
N TRP A 33 2.07 0.18 -1.44
CA TRP A 33 0.63 0.07 -1.56
C TRP A 33 0.20 -0.43 -2.94
N ASN A 34 0.84 0.06 -4.01
CA ASN A 34 0.56 -0.41 -5.36
C ASN A 34 0.94 -1.89 -5.56
N LYS A 35 2.06 -2.34 -4.98
CA LYS A 35 2.42 -3.77 -4.96
C LYS A 35 1.41 -4.59 -4.17
N ALA A 36 0.94 -4.12 -3.03
CA ALA A 36 -0.07 -4.79 -2.21
C ALA A 36 -1.38 -4.99 -2.98
N LEU A 37 -1.76 -4.04 -3.84
CA LEU A 37 -2.95 -4.12 -4.69
C LEU A 37 -2.96 -5.37 -5.57
N ALA A 38 -1.80 -5.77 -6.12
CA ALA A 38 -1.67 -6.93 -6.99
C ALA A 38 -1.91 -8.28 -6.27
N TYR A 39 -1.87 -8.29 -4.94
CA TYR A 39 -2.03 -9.49 -4.11
C TYR A 39 -3.38 -9.59 -3.41
N THR A 40 -4.29 -8.62 -3.62
CA THR A 40 -5.64 -8.66 -3.06
C THR A 40 -6.70 -8.66 -4.16
N VAL A 41 -7.75 -9.45 -3.96
CA VAL A 41 -8.97 -9.44 -4.79
C VAL A 41 -10.20 -8.95 -4.01
N LYS A 42 -10.05 -8.76 -2.69
CA LYS A 42 -11.13 -8.25 -1.86
C LYS A 42 -11.33 -6.78 -2.16
N LYS A 43 -12.53 -6.41 -2.57
CA LYS A 43 -12.91 -5.03 -2.92
C LYS A 43 -12.63 -4.06 -1.77
N GLU A 44 -12.93 -4.46 -0.53
CA GLU A 44 -12.64 -3.67 0.68
C GLU A 44 -11.15 -3.33 0.83
N ASN A 45 -10.27 -4.31 0.61
CA ASN A 45 -8.83 -4.10 0.67
C ASN A 45 -8.35 -3.20 -0.48
N ILE A 46 -8.93 -3.36 -1.67
CA ILE A 46 -8.61 -2.52 -2.83
C ILE A 46 -8.94 -1.06 -2.54
N GLU A 47 -10.16 -0.77 -2.05
CA GLU A 47 -10.57 0.58 -1.68
C GLU A 47 -9.69 1.17 -0.56
N TRP A 48 -9.35 0.36 0.44
CA TRP A 48 -8.47 0.78 1.51
C TRP A 48 -7.06 1.15 1.02
N ILE A 49 -6.47 0.33 0.13
CA ILE A 49 -5.16 0.59 -0.48
C ILE A 49 -5.18 1.86 -1.32
N ILE A 50 -6.24 2.06 -2.12
CA ILE A 50 -6.40 3.25 -2.96
C ILE A 50 -6.42 4.50 -2.08
N ARG A 51 -7.26 4.53 -1.03
CA ARG A 51 -7.33 5.65 -0.09
C ARG A 51 -5.98 5.94 0.56
N ARG A 52 -5.24 4.90 0.96
CA ARG A 52 -3.91 5.03 1.55
C ARG A 52 -2.86 5.54 0.56
N ARG A 53 -2.90 5.09 -0.69
CA ARG A 53 -2.03 5.58 -1.76
C ARG A 53 -2.30 7.06 -2.04
N GLU A 54 -3.57 7.48 -2.10
CA GLU A 54 -3.93 8.88 -2.25
C GLU A 54 -3.48 9.73 -1.07
N PHE A 55 -3.62 9.23 0.16
CA PHE A 55 -3.09 9.88 1.36
C PHE A 55 -1.57 10.08 1.25
N CYS A 56 -0.83 9.04 0.89
CA CYS A 56 0.62 9.13 0.67
C CYS A 56 0.97 10.16 -0.41
N SER A 57 0.23 10.18 -1.52
CA SER A 57 0.45 11.17 -2.60
C SER A 57 0.22 12.61 -2.12
N LYS A 58 -0.86 12.85 -1.37
CA LYS A 58 -1.15 14.17 -0.77
C LYS A 58 -0.07 14.58 0.23
N GLN A 59 0.36 13.68 1.12
CA GLN A 59 1.44 13.95 2.08
C GLN A 59 2.79 14.22 1.39
N ASN A 60 3.09 13.50 0.32
CA ASN A 60 4.29 13.75 -0.48
C ASN A 60 4.26 15.13 -1.14
N LYS A 61 3.08 15.57 -1.60
CA LYS A 61 2.89 16.92 -2.16
C LYS A 61 3.02 18.03 -1.10
N LEU A 62 2.60 17.76 0.14
CA LEU A 62 2.71 18.71 1.26
C LEU A 62 4.13 18.83 1.83
N LEU A 63 4.99 17.84 1.59
CA LEU A 63 6.39 17.85 2.03
C LEU A 63 7.37 18.46 1.00
N LYS A 64 6.88 18.78 -0.21
CA LYS A 64 7.62 19.52 -1.23
C LYS A 64 7.43 21.01 -1.02
#